data_AF-A0A2K9NUX7-F1
#
_entry.id   AF-A0A2K9NUX7-F1
#
_cell.length_a   1.000
_cell.length_b   1.000
_cell.length_c   1.000
_cell.angle_alpha   90.00
_cell.angle_beta   90.00
_cell.angle_gamma   90.00
#
_symmetry.space_group_name_H-M   'P 1'
#
loop_
_entity.id
_entity.type
_entity.pdbx_description
1 polymer ?
#
loop_
_entity_poly.entity_id
_entity_poly.type
_entity_poly.pdbx_seq_one_letter_code
_entity_poly.pdbx_strand_id
1 'polypeptide(L)'
;MFSRLDHDIKAVLFPKEWADGLKQILLNIYGDKCLKDEKTFEVFGFSYPNEALLVISYVGLDKFKTPVTLFLSSDLNEKTDTDKVMDRMFDGAGVFFDQFFAHEDTEDEIWDEYILDWDEAEFGNEKFFYRVTRENVGLTMQADMLLGE
;
A
#
# COMPACT_ATOMS: atom_id res chain seq x y z
N MET A 1 2.84 11.74 -8.20
CA MET A 1 1.44 12.03 -7.80
C MET A 1 1.04 11.34 -6.50
N PHE A 2 1.64 10.20 -6.13
CA PHE A 2 1.26 9.45 -4.92
C PHE A 2 2.05 9.77 -3.65
N SER A 3 3.15 10.52 -3.76
CA SER A 3 4.04 10.83 -2.64
C SER A 3 3.37 11.67 -1.57
N ARG A 4 3.82 11.50 -0.33
CA ARG A 4 3.47 12.41 0.77
C ARG A 4 4.27 13.69 0.69
N LEU A 5 5.55 13.59 0.35
CA LEU A 5 6.44 14.74 0.22
C LEU A 5 6.42 15.29 -1.21
N ASP A 6 6.78 16.56 -1.34
CA ASP A 6 7.06 17.17 -2.64
C ASP A 6 8.44 16.74 -3.12
N HIS A 7 8.51 16.29 -4.37
CA HIS A 7 9.74 15.83 -5.01
C HIS A 7 9.95 16.51 -6.36
N ASP A 8 11.16 17.00 -6.58
CA ASP A 8 11.59 17.53 -7.88
C ASP A 8 11.98 16.42 -8.87
N ILE A 9 12.19 15.21 -8.37
CA ILE A 9 12.67 14.05 -9.13
C ILE A 9 11.55 13.00 -9.16
N LYS A 10 11.37 12.37 -10.33
CA LYS A 10 10.43 11.25 -10.49
C LYS A 10 10.85 10.06 -9.63
N ALA A 11 9.86 9.36 -9.08
CA ALA A 11 10.08 8.13 -8.35
C ALA A 11 10.70 7.05 -9.24
N VAL A 12 11.54 6.22 -8.63
CA VAL A 12 11.97 4.95 -9.20
C VAL A 12 11.06 3.85 -8.67
N LEU A 13 10.45 3.09 -9.57
CA LEU A 13 9.68 1.91 -9.17
C LEU A 13 10.59 0.79 -8.73
N PHE A 14 10.15 0.08 -7.70
CA PHE A 14 10.81 -1.14 -7.26
C PHE A 14 10.70 -2.23 -8.31
N PRO A 15 11.67 -3.16 -8.37
CA PRO A 15 11.62 -4.28 -9.29
C PRO A 15 10.32 -5.06 -9.15
N LYS A 16 9.75 -5.49 -10.27
CA LYS A 16 8.48 -6.19 -10.29
C LYS A 16 8.53 -7.48 -9.47
N GLU A 17 9.66 -8.19 -9.51
CA GLU A 17 9.88 -9.43 -8.77
C GLU A 17 9.75 -9.24 -7.26
N TRP A 18 10.17 -8.06 -6.75
CA TRP A 18 10.03 -7.71 -5.35
C TRP A 18 8.56 -7.48 -4.98
N ALA A 19 7.83 -6.73 -5.80
CA ALA A 19 6.41 -6.46 -5.59
C ALA A 19 5.57 -7.74 -5.69
N ASP A 20 5.88 -8.60 -6.67
CA ASP A 20 5.27 -9.91 -6.83
C ASP A 20 5.57 -10.81 -5.61
N GLY A 21 6.76 -10.73 -5.04
CA GLY A 21 7.13 -11.44 -3.81
C GLY A 21 6.24 -11.06 -2.62
N LEU A 22 6.08 -9.76 -2.35
CA LEU A 22 5.20 -9.30 -1.27
C LEU A 22 3.73 -9.67 -1.55
N LYS A 23 3.28 -9.53 -2.80
CA LYS A 23 1.95 -9.98 -3.21
C LYS A 23 1.73 -11.45 -2.88
N GLN A 24 2.68 -12.33 -3.17
CA GLN A 24 2.56 -13.75 -2.83
C GLN A 24 2.48 -13.98 -1.32
N ILE A 25 3.24 -13.23 -0.51
CA ILE A 25 3.15 -13.31 0.95
C ILE A 25 1.73 -12.95 1.42
N LEU A 26 1.18 -11.83 0.95
CA LEU A 26 -0.18 -11.40 1.29
C LEU A 26 -1.24 -12.42 0.83
N LEU A 27 -1.08 -13.00 -0.36
CA LEU A 27 -1.99 -14.03 -0.85
C LEU A 27 -1.87 -15.35 -0.07
N ASN A 28 -0.70 -15.69 0.46
CA ASN A 28 -0.54 -16.87 1.30
C ASN A 28 -1.22 -16.68 2.67
N ILE A 29 -1.24 -15.45 3.19
CA ILE A 29 -1.85 -15.13 4.50
C ILE A 29 -3.37 -14.95 4.36
N TYR A 30 -3.82 -14.17 3.36
CA TYR A 30 -5.21 -13.74 3.19
C TYR A 30 -5.91 -14.34 1.96
N GLY A 31 -5.37 -15.42 1.39
CA GLY A 31 -5.89 -16.03 0.15
C GLY A 31 -7.35 -16.45 0.25
N ASP A 32 -7.78 -16.97 1.40
CA ASP A 32 -9.18 -17.35 1.63
C ASP A 32 -10.11 -16.14 1.59
N LYS A 33 -9.67 -14.98 2.09
CA LYS A 33 -10.42 -13.71 2.00
C LYS A 33 -10.51 -13.22 0.56
N CYS A 34 -9.37 -13.26 -0.14
CA CYS A 34 -9.30 -12.90 -1.57
C CYS A 34 -10.27 -13.72 -2.42
N LEU A 35 -10.35 -15.03 -2.17
CA LEU A 35 -11.27 -15.93 -2.86
C LEU A 35 -12.73 -15.62 -2.53
N LYS A 36 -13.05 -15.39 -1.25
CA LYS A 36 -14.41 -15.03 -0.80
C LYS A 36 -14.91 -13.74 -1.47
N ASP A 37 -14.05 -12.73 -1.57
CA ASP A 37 -14.43 -11.42 -2.07
C ASP A 37 -14.21 -11.24 -3.58
N GLU A 38 -13.68 -12.27 -4.25
CA GLU A 38 -13.19 -12.24 -5.64
C GLU A 38 -12.28 -11.02 -5.89
N LYS A 39 -11.30 -10.87 -5.00
CA LYS A 39 -10.29 -9.81 -5.00
C LYS A 39 -8.88 -10.39 -5.03
N THR A 40 -7.89 -9.54 -5.28
CA THR A 40 -6.47 -9.86 -5.21
C THR A 40 -5.69 -8.65 -4.72
N PHE A 41 -4.40 -8.83 -4.46
CA PHE A 41 -3.50 -7.73 -4.15
C PHE A 41 -2.75 -7.23 -5.38
N GLU A 42 -2.59 -5.92 -5.46
CA GLU A 42 -1.58 -5.26 -6.28
C GLU A 42 -0.63 -4.51 -5.35
N VAL A 43 0.67 -4.59 -5.64
CA VAL A 43 1.72 -4.03 -4.80
C VAL A 43 2.61 -3.16 -5.67
N PHE A 44 2.90 -1.95 -5.19
CA PHE A 44 3.79 -1.02 -5.85
C PHE A 44 4.73 -0.41 -4.81
N GLY A 45 6.03 -0.49 -5.06
CA GLY A 45 7.05 0.21 -4.29
C GLY A 45 7.62 1.36 -5.11
N PHE A 46 7.75 2.53 -4.49
CA PHE A 46 8.37 3.71 -5.08
C PHE A 46 9.46 4.22 -4.15
N SER A 47 10.60 4.57 -4.71
CA SER A 47 11.64 5.32 -3.99
C SER A 47 11.85 6.67 -4.63
N TYR A 48 11.83 7.67 -3.75
CA TYR A 48 12.28 9.03 -3.97
C TYR A 48 13.55 9.27 -3.13
N PRO A 49 14.30 10.37 -3.35
CA PRO A 49 15.52 10.65 -2.60
C PRO A 49 15.35 10.72 -1.07
N ASN A 50 14.20 11.22 -0.60
CA ASN A 50 13.87 11.44 0.80
C ASN A 50 12.58 10.71 1.24
N GLU A 51 12.01 9.83 0.41
CA GLU A 51 10.80 9.09 0.74
C GLU A 51 10.81 7.68 0.12
N ALA A 52 10.49 6.68 0.94
CA ALA A 52 10.05 5.37 0.48
C ALA A 52 8.54 5.30 0.58
N LEU A 53 7.88 4.85 -0.49
CA LEU A 53 6.43 4.73 -0.57
C LEU A 53 6.07 3.30 -0.97
N LEU A 54 5.25 2.64 -0.16
CA LEU A 54 4.66 1.35 -0.43
C LEU A 54 3.16 1.54 -0.61
N VAL A 55 2.64 1.00 -1.70
CA VAL A 55 1.22 1.04 -2.02
C VAL A 55 0.74 -0.38 -2.21
N ILE A 56 -0.27 -0.77 -1.42
CA ILE A 56 -0.88 -2.09 -1.49
C ILE A 56 -2.37 -1.91 -1.71
N SER A 57 -2.86 -2.39 -2.85
CA SER A 57 -4.26 -2.29 -3.25
C SER A 57 -4.93 -3.66 -3.18
N TYR A 58 -6.00 -3.78 -2.39
CA TYR A 58 -6.91 -4.93 -2.38
C TYR A 58 -8.02 -4.69 -3.41
N VAL A 59 -7.80 -5.19 -4.63
CA VAL A 59 -8.58 -4.86 -5.83
C VAL A 59 -9.48 -6.00 -6.27
N GLY A 60 -10.63 -5.67 -6.85
CA GLY A 60 -11.52 -6.64 -7.50
C GLY A 60 -10.90 -7.31 -8.71
N LEU A 61 -11.19 -8.61 -8.89
CA LEU A 61 -11.03 -9.25 -10.20
C LEU A 61 -11.99 -8.63 -11.23
N ASP A 62 -13.15 -8.17 -10.77
CA ASP A 62 -14.02 -7.26 -11.52
C ASP A 62 -13.69 -5.79 -11.21
N LYS A 63 -13.58 -4.97 -12.26
CA LYS A 63 -13.25 -3.54 -12.20
C LYS A 63 -14.31 -2.71 -11.49
N PHE A 64 -15.53 -3.22 -11.34
CA PHE A 64 -16.60 -2.53 -10.63
C PHE A 64 -16.55 -2.72 -9.10
N LYS A 65 -15.72 -3.63 -8.58
CA LYS A 65 -15.55 -3.76 -7.13
C LYS A 65 -14.62 -2.68 -6.62
N THR A 66 -15.09 -1.95 -5.62
CA THR A 66 -14.35 -0.89 -4.96
C THR A 66 -13.08 -1.46 -4.31
N PRO A 67 -11.89 -0.92 -4.64
CA PRO A 67 -10.65 -1.36 -4.02
C PRO A 67 -10.48 -0.73 -2.63
N VAL A 68 -9.60 -1.33 -1.84
CA VAL A 68 -9.07 -0.73 -0.60
C VAL A 68 -7.58 -0.62 -0.78
N THR A 69 -7.06 0.60 -0.75
CA THR A 69 -5.66 0.87 -1.04
C THR A 69 -4.98 1.55 0.13
N LEU A 70 -4.03 0.84 0.71
CA LEU A 70 -3.13 1.34 1.74
C LEU A 70 -1.91 1.99 1.08
N PHE A 71 -1.60 3.20 1.49
CA PHE A 71 -0.33 3.84 1.25
C PHE A 71 0.44 3.91 2.56
N LEU A 72 1.71 3.53 2.52
CA LEU A 72 2.67 3.69 3.61
C LEU A 72 3.84 4.51 3.09
N SER A 73 4.19 5.56 3.81
CA SER A 73 5.28 6.48 3.49
C SER A 73 6.24 6.54 4.66
N SER A 74 7.54 6.50 4.36
CA SER A 74 8.61 6.64 5.33
C SER A 74 9.68 7.59 4.83
N ASP A 75 10.20 8.42 5.72
CA ASP A 75 11.22 9.40 5.40
C ASP A 75 12.60 8.73 5.26
N LEU A 76 13.26 9.02 4.15
CA LEU A 76 14.61 8.56 3.89
C LEU A 76 15.61 9.70 4.15
N ASN A 77 16.74 9.35 4.76
CA ASN A 77 17.90 10.20 4.88
C ASN A 77 19.18 9.37 4.64
N GLU A 78 20.34 10.03 4.54
CA GLU A 78 21.62 9.36 4.24
C GLU A 78 22.03 8.28 5.26
N LYS A 79 21.43 8.28 6.45
CA LYS A 79 21.70 7.32 7.54
C LYS A 79 20.59 6.28 7.68
N THR A 80 19.54 6.36 6.89
CA THR A 80 18.41 5.43 6.95
C THR A 80 18.86 4.05 6.45
N ASP A 81 18.58 3.03 7.24
CA ASP A 81 18.74 1.63 6.87
C ASP A 81 17.51 1.21 6.06
N THR A 82 17.64 1.22 4.73
CA THR A 82 16.51 1.03 3.81
C THR A 82 15.85 -0.34 3.96
N ASP A 83 16.62 -1.39 4.23
CA ASP A 83 16.06 -2.74 4.43
C ASP A 83 15.15 -2.77 5.65
N LYS A 84 15.58 -2.14 6.76
CA LYS A 84 14.74 -2.02 7.96
C LYS A 84 13.49 -1.18 7.73
N VAL A 85 13.58 -0.11 6.93
CA VAL A 85 12.40 0.68 6.57
C VAL A 85 11.40 -0.19 5.83
N MET A 86 11.85 -0.96 4.84
CA MET A 86 10.97 -1.85 4.08
C MET A 86 10.34 -2.93 4.95
N ASP A 87 11.12 -3.61 5.80
CA ASP A 87 10.61 -4.63 6.72
C ASP A 87 9.49 -4.07 7.61
N ARG A 88 9.69 -2.86 8.15
CA ARG A 88 8.67 -2.18 8.98
C ARG A 88 7.42 -1.80 8.19
N MET A 89 7.58 -1.34 6.95
CA MET A 89 6.44 -1.05 6.08
C MET A 89 5.64 -2.34 5.81
N PHE A 90 6.29 -3.49 5.69
CA PHE A 90 5.61 -4.77 5.57
C PHE A 90 4.88 -5.18 6.85
N ASP A 91 5.51 -5.02 8.01
CA ASP A 91 4.87 -5.27 9.30
C ASP A 91 3.64 -4.38 9.48
N GLY A 92 3.76 -3.08 9.17
CA GLY A 92 2.65 -2.13 9.22
C GLY A 92 1.51 -2.49 8.26
N ALA A 93 1.83 -2.94 7.05
CA ALA A 93 0.83 -3.44 6.10
C ALA A 93 0.11 -4.69 6.63
N GLY A 94 0.84 -5.64 7.23
CA GLY A 94 0.26 -6.83 7.85
C GLY A 94 -0.70 -6.47 8.98
N VAL A 95 -0.27 -5.60 9.90
CA VAL A 95 -1.13 -5.11 11.00
C VAL A 95 -2.40 -4.47 10.47
N PHE A 96 -2.28 -3.64 9.43
CA PHE A 96 -3.45 -3.02 8.79
C PHE A 96 -4.40 -4.07 8.21
N PHE A 97 -3.91 -5.01 7.39
CA PHE A 97 -4.78 -6.00 6.75
C PHE A 97 -5.38 -6.99 7.74
N ASP A 98 -4.67 -7.34 8.81
CA ASP A 98 -5.23 -8.11 9.93
C ASP A 98 -6.42 -7.40 10.56
N GLN A 99 -6.29 -6.10 10.83
CA GLN A 99 -7.39 -5.30 11.41
C GLN A 99 -8.55 -5.12 10.43
N PHE A 100 -8.25 -4.83 9.16
CA PHE A 100 -9.23 -4.67 8.10
C PHE A 100 -10.09 -5.93 7.94
N PHE A 101 -9.46 -7.10 7.80
CA PHE A 101 -10.18 -8.36 7.65
C PHE A 101 -10.86 -8.84 8.94
N ALA A 102 -10.32 -8.50 10.11
CA ALA A 102 -10.98 -8.79 11.38
C ALA A 102 -12.31 -8.02 11.50
N HIS A 103 -12.36 -6.75 11.09
CA HIS A 103 -13.59 -5.95 11.11
C HIS A 103 -14.64 -6.49 10.13
N GLU A 104 -14.25 -6.86 8.90
CA GLU A 104 -15.17 -7.46 7.92
C GLU A 104 -15.77 -8.81 8.40
N ASP A 105 -15.08 -9.53 9.28
CA ASP A 105 -15.59 -10.77 9.86
C ASP A 105 -16.56 -10.55 11.02
N THR A 106 -16.51 -9.38 11.70
CA THR A 106 -17.25 -9.13 12.94
C THR A 106 -18.51 -8.29 12.79
N GLU A 107 -18.64 -7.45 11.76
CA GLU A 107 -19.76 -6.50 11.68
C GLU A 107 -20.40 -6.45 10.28
N ASP A 108 -21.73 -6.27 10.26
CA ASP A 108 -22.51 -5.80 9.11
C ASP A 108 -22.20 -4.31 8.77
N GLU A 109 -21.13 -3.74 9.36
CA GLU A 109 -20.69 -2.36 9.18
C GLU A 109 -19.58 -2.28 8.13
N ILE A 110 -19.81 -1.45 7.12
CA ILE A 110 -18.81 -1.10 6.10
C ILE A 110 -17.68 -0.39 6.83
N TRP A 111 -16.44 -0.87 6.69
CA TRP A 111 -15.24 -0.19 7.19
C TRP A 111 -15.15 1.20 6.56
N ASP A 112 -15.65 2.23 7.27
CA ASP A 112 -15.83 3.60 6.77
C ASP A 112 -14.72 4.55 7.25
N GLU A 113 -13.73 4.02 7.98
CA GLU A 113 -12.55 4.76 8.46
C GLU A 113 -11.51 4.93 7.34
N TYR A 114 -11.90 5.56 6.24
CA TYR A 114 -10.96 5.97 5.20
C TYR A 114 -10.22 7.23 5.63
N ILE A 115 -8.94 7.07 5.91
CA ILE A 115 -8.05 8.18 6.20
C ILE A 115 -7.49 8.68 4.87
N LEU A 116 -8.18 9.63 4.25
CA LEU A 116 -7.81 10.17 2.94
C LEU A 116 -6.56 11.07 3.01
N ASP A 117 -6.40 11.77 4.12
CA ASP A 117 -5.22 12.55 4.44
C ASP A 117 -4.12 11.65 4.99
N TRP A 118 -2.87 12.10 4.93
CA TRP A 118 -1.77 11.39 5.58
C TRP A 118 -1.87 11.54 7.09
N ASP A 119 -1.89 10.42 7.79
CA ASP A 119 -1.83 10.36 9.24
C ASP A 119 -0.53 9.69 9.70
N GLU A 120 -0.12 9.98 10.94
CA GLU A 120 1.11 9.46 11.53
C GLU A 120 0.78 8.31 12.48
N ALA A 121 1.50 7.20 12.33
CA ALA A 121 1.45 6.09 13.27
C ALA A 121 2.87 5.76 13.76
N GLU A 122 2.95 5.24 14.99
CA GLU A 122 4.21 4.85 15.62
C GLU A 122 4.23 3.33 15.82
N PHE A 123 5.24 2.66 15.27
CA PHE A 123 5.43 1.22 15.43
C PHE A 123 6.90 0.97 15.79
N GLY A 124 7.14 0.40 16.97
CA GLY A 124 8.49 0.08 17.43
C GLY A 124 9.43 1.29 17.59
N ASN A 125 8.93 2.41 18.13
CA ASN A 125 9.63 3.71 18.31
C ASN A 125 9.97 4.47 17.02
N GLU A 126 9.36 4.10 15.90
CA GLU A 126 9.61 4.71 14.60
C GLU A 126 8.30 5.16 13.98
N LYS A 127 8.34 6.35 13.37
CA LYS A 127 7.17 7.00 12.79
C LYS A 127 7.03 6.60 11.33
N PHE A 128 5.83 6.22 10.94
CA PHE A 128 5.45 6.03 9.55
C PHE A 128 4.18 6.80 9.28
N PHE A 129 4.02 7.18 8.02
CA PHE A 129 2.84 7.89 7.57
C PHE A 129 2.00 6.94 6.74
N TYR A 130 0.69 6.98 6.94
CA TYR A 130 -0.23 6.12 6.21
C TYR A 130 -1.45 6.89 5.75
N ARG A 131 -2.07 6.40 4.69
CA ARG A 131 -3.40 6.83 4.24
C ARG A 131 -4.10 5.66 3.58
N VAL A 132 -5.42 5.62 3.66
CA VAL A 132 -6.25 4.54 3.12
C VAL A 132 -7.30 5.15 2.21
N THR A 133 -7.35 4.67 0.97
CA THR A 133 -8.21 5.22 -0.08
C THR A 133 -8.97 4.11 -0.81
N ARG A 134 -9.89 4.52 -1.69
CA ARG A 134 -10.58 3.65 -2.65
C ARG A 134 -10.03 3.81 -4.07
N GLU A 135 -8.81 4.35 -4.21
CA GLU A 135 -8.20 4.55 -5.52
C GLU A 135 -7.69 3.22 -6.09
N ASN A 136 -8.00 2.96 -7.36
CA ASN A 136 -7.37 1.88 -8.10
C ASN A 136 -6.04 2.37 -8.71
N VAL A 137 -4.98 2.27 -7.93
CA VAL A 137 -3.65 2.79 -8.30
C VAL A 137 -3.10 2.11 -9.56
N GLY A 138 -3.39 0.82 -9.78
CA GLY A 138 -3.01 0.13 -11.01
C GLY A 138 -3.60 0.76 -12.27
N LEU A 139 -4.85 1.24 -12.22
CA LEU A 139 -5.45 1.97 -13.32
C LEU A 139 -4.87 3.38 -13.47
N THR A 140 -4.60 4.08 -12.37
CA THR A 140 -3.95 5.41 -12.41
C THR A 140 -2.58 5.31 -13.08
N MET A 141 -1.75 4.33 -12.68
CA MET A 141 -0.45 4.09 -13.30
C MET A 141 -0.54 3.74 -14.79
N GLN A 142 -1.53 2.94 -15.19
CA GLN A 142 -1.74 2.63 -16.61
C GLN A 142 -2.12 3.88 -17.41
N ALA A 143 -2.91 4.79 -16.83
CA ALA A 143 -3.25 6.05 -17.46
C ALA A 143 -2.00 6.94 -17.63
N ASP A 144 -1.16 7.07 -16.59
CA ASP A 144 0.08 7.86 -16.64
C ASP A 144 1.03 7.32 -17.71
N MET A 145 1.19 5.99 -17.79
CA MET A 145 1.99 5.35 -18.85
C MET A 145 1.47 5.66 -20.26
N LEU A 146 0.15 5.75 -20.46
CA LEU A 146 -0.45 6.10 -21.75
C LEU A 146 -0.24 7.58 -22.11
N LEU A 147 -0.18 8.46 -21.10
CA LEU A 147 0.08 9.88 -21.26
C LEU A 147 1.57 10.21 -21.40
N GLY A 148 2.46 9.25 -21.11
CA GLY A 148 3.91 9.43 -21.14
C GLY A 148 4.44 10.20 -19.93
N GLU A 149 3.69 10.17 -18.83
CA GLU A 149 4.04 10.82 -17.56
C GLU A 149 4.83 9.89 -16.63
#